data_AF-A0A212JHA3-F1
#
_entry.id   AF-A0A212JHA3-F1
#
_cell.length_a   1.000
_cell.length_b   1.000
_cell.length_c   1.000
_cell.angle_alpha   90.00
_cell.angle_beta   90.00
_cell.angle_gamma   90.00
#
_symmetry.space_group_name_H-M   'P 1'
#
loop_
_entity.id
_entity.type
_entity.pdbx_description
1 polymer ?
#
loop_
_entity_poly.entity_id
_entity_poly.type
_entity_poly.pdbx_seq_one_letter_code
_entity_poly.pdbx_strand_id
1 'polypeptide(L)'
;MMELSVIQSKIYEIRGCKVMLDFDLAEMYGTETKRLKEAVRRNIRRFPSDFMFELSKEEYTSLRSQIASSNTRGGTRYMPFAFTEQGVAMLSSVLNSDAAIEININIYHAGLCCCTPTID
;
A
#
# COMPACT_ATOMS: atom_id res chain seq x y z
N MET A 1 17.28 8.00 5.37
CA MET A 1 17.35 6.57 4.99
C MET A 1 16.39 5.82 5.89
N MET A 2 15.27 5.37 5.32
CA MET A 2 14.30 4.52 6.03
C MET A 2 14.89 3.11 6.16
N GLU A 3 14.66 2.44 7.29
CA GLU A 3 15.15 1.07 7.51
C GLU A 3 14.28 0.07 6.73
N LEU A 4 14.89 -0.88 6.01
CA LEU A 4 14.15 -1.89 5.21
C LEU A 4 13.15 -2.70 6.05
N SER A 5 13.46 -2.93 7.33
CA SER A 5 12.61 -3.61 8.30
C SER A 5 11.26 -2.91 8.49
N VAL A 6 11.24 -1.57 8.45
CA VAL A 6 10.02 -0.75 8.56
C VAL A 6 9.11 -0.99 7.36
N ILE A 7 9.68 -1.03 6.16
CA ILE A 7 8.91 -1.28 4.93
C ILE A 7 8.34 -2.69 4.95
N GLN A 8 9.15 -3.69 5.30
CA GLN A 8 8.71 -5.09 5.38
C GLN A 8 7.55 -5.30 6.36
N SER A 9 7.55 -4.59 7.50
CA SER A 9 6.45 -4.65 8.47
C SER A 9 5.11 -4.11 7.96
N LYS A 10 5.13 -3.36 6.84
CA LYS A 10 3.97 -2.75 6.18
C LYS A 10 3.56 -3.48 4.90
N ILE A 11 4.14 -4.65 4.63
CA ILE A 11 3.75 -5.56 3.56
C ILE A 11 2.78 -6.59 4.12
N TYR A 12 1.60 -6.68 3.52
CA TYR A 12 0.55 -7.62 3.92
C TYR A 12 0.24 -8.59 2.80
N GLU A 13 -0.22 -9.79 3.14
CA GLU A 13 -0.71 -10.76 2.15
C GLU A 13 -2.25 -10.76 2.18
N ILE A 14 -2.86 -10.29 1.09
CA ILE A 14 -4.32 -10.17 0.96
C ILE A 14 -4.70 -10.72 -0.41
N ARG A 15 -5.66 -11.65 -0.45
CA ARG A 15 -6.07 -12.38 -1.67
C ARG A 15 -4.89 -13.09 -2.38
N GLY A 16 -3.89 -13.55 -1.63
CA GLY A 16 -2.67 -14.16 -2.18
C GLY A 16 -1.70 -13.18 -2.83
N CYS A 17 -1.94 -11.87 -2.70
CA CYS A 17 -1.07 -10.82 -3.22
C CYS A 17 -0.36 -10.11 -2.06
N LYS A 18 0.93 -9.85 -2.22
CA LYS A 18 1.66 -8.91 -1.38
C LYS A 18 1.23 -7.48 -1.73
N VAL A 19 0.76 -6.75 -0.73
CA VAL A 19 0.19 -5.42 -0.89
C VAL A 19 0.63 -4.49 0.24
N MET A 20 0.60 -3.18 -0.04
CA MET A 20 0.72 -2.13 0.97
C MET A 20 -0.58 -1.33 1.04
N LEU A 21 -0.95 -0.87 2.23
CA LEU A 21 -2.19 -0.14 2.46
C LEU A 21 -2.01 1.36 2.24
N ASP A 22 -3.09 2.03 1.83
CA ASP A 22 -3.08 3.47 1.57
C ASP A 22 -2.55 4.34 2.71
N PHE A 23 -2.85 4.01 3.97
CA PHE A 23 -2.42 4.78 5.13
C PHE A 23 -0.93 4.58 5.42
N ASP A 24 -0.41 3.37 5.22
CA ASP A 24 1.02 3.08 5.35
C ASP A 24 1.81 3.78 4.25
N LEU A 25 1.32 3.73 3.01
CA LEU A 25 1.91 4.44 1.87
C LEU A 25 1.88 5.94 2.05
N ALA A 26 0.76 6.48 2.55
CA ALA A 26 0.64 7.91 2.81
C ALA A 26 1.64 8.38 3.86
N GLU A 27 1.77 7.66 4.98
CA GLU A 27 2.75 7.94 6.02
C GLU A 27 4.18 7.90 5.46
N MET A 28 4.54 6.84 4.73
CA MET A 28 5.87 6.71 4.15
C MET A 28 6.14 7.88 3.20
N TYR A 29 5.24 8.15 2.25
CA TYR A 29 5.40 9.25 1.29
C TYR A 29 5.29 10.65 1.89
N GLY A 30 5.06 10.80 3.21
CA GLY A 30 4.92 12.08 3.86
C GLY A 30 3.68 12.86 3.41
N THR A 31 2.60 12.17 3.04
CA THR A 31 1.35 12.76 2.57
C THR A 31 0.15 12.34 3.43
N GLU A 32 -0.93 13.11 3.39
CA GLU A 32 -2.18 12.70 4.04
C GLU A 32 -2.83 11.55 3.25
N THR A 33 -3.36 10.53 3.94
CA THR A 33 -4.10 9.43 3.30
C THR A 33 -5.23 9.92 2.40
N LYS A 34 -5.90 11.01 2.81
CA LYS A 34 -6.94 11.65 1.99
C LYS A 34 -6.38 12.18 0.67
N ARG A 35 -5.21 12.84 0.70
CA ARG A 35 -4.56 13.40 -0.48
C ARG A 35 -4.06 12.32 -1.43
N LEU A 36 -3.52 11.22 -0.88
CA LEU A 36 -3.17 10.04 -1.67
C LEU A 36 -4.40 9.48 -2.39
N LYS A 37 -5.51 9.28 -1.68
CA LYS A 37 -6.78 8.79 -2.28
C LYS A 37 -7.32 9.75 -3.34
N GLU A 38 -7.23 11.05 -3.12
CA GLU A 38 -7.62 12.07 -4.11
C GLU A 38 -6.77 11.97 -5.38
N ALA A 39 -5.45 11.80 -5.24
CA ALA A 39 -4.53 11.64 -6.37
C ALA A 39 -4.83 10.38 -7.19
N VAL A 40 -5.11 9.26 -6.52
CA VAL A 40 -5.55 8.00 -7.17
C VAL A 40 -6.84 8.20 -7.94
N ARG A 41 -7.87 8.78 -7.32
CA ARG A 41 -9.18 8.99 -7.96
C ARG A 41 -9.09 9.90 -9.19
N ARG A 42 -8.27 10.96 -9.13
CA ARG A 42 -8.02 11.84 -10.27
C ARG A 42 -7.33 11.12 -11.43
N ASN A 43 -6.57 10.07 -11.13
CA ASN A 43 -5.78 9.31 -12.08
C ASN A 43 -6.29 7.86 -12.23
N ILE A 44 -7.57 7.58 -11.97
CA ILE A 44 -8.08 6.20 -11.85
C ILE A 44 -7.83 5.33 -13.08
N ARG A 45 -7.72 5.94 -14.28
CA ARG A 45 -7.34 5.25 -15.53
C ARG A 45 -5.96 4.59 -15.48
N ARG A 46 -5.08 5.01 -14.57
CA ARG A 46 -3.74 4.47 -14.32
C ARG A 46 -3.73 3.33 -13.28
N PHE A 47 -4.86 3.05 -12.67
CA PHE A 47 -5.01 2.10 -11.58
C PHE A 47 -6.06 1.03 -11.95
N PRO A 48 -5.69 0.06 -12.81
CA PRO A 48 -6.55 -1.10 -13.06
C PRO A 48 -6.71 -1.94 -11.78
N SER A 49 -7.68 -2.87 -11.78
CA SER A 49 -7.99 -3.75 -10.64
C SER A 49 -6.79 -4.55 -10.12
N ASP A 50 -5.83 -4.84 -11.00
CA ASP A 50 -4.68 -5.67 -10.67
C ASP A 50 -3.55 -4.85 -10.00
N PHE A 51 -3.68 -3.51 -10.00
CA PHE A 51 -2.73 -2.59 -9.37
C PHE A 51 -3.19 -2.18 -7.98
N MET A 52 -4.50 -2.11 -7.78
CA MET A 52 -5.09 -1.80 -6.49
C MET A 52 -6.53 -2.29 -6.37
N PHE A 53 -6.96 -2.53 -5.14
CA PHE A 53 -8.33 -2.86 -4.83
C PHE A 53 -8.72 -2.35 -3.45
N GLU A 54 -10.02 -2.09 -3.24
CA GLU A 54 -10.55 -1.76 -1.92
C GLU A 54 -10.74 -3.06 -1.12
N LEU A 55 -10.32 -3.06 0.14
CA LEU A 55 -10.56 -4.19 1.04
C LEU A 55 -12.04 -4.33 1.35
N SER A 56 -12.50 -5.57 1.49
CA SER A 56 -13.79 -5.86 2.10
C SER A 56 -13.76 -5.58 3.62
N LYS A 57 -14.94 -5.45 4.23
CA LYS A 57 -15.02 -5.27 5.69
C LYS A 57 -14.45 -6.46 6.44
N GLU A 58 -14.66 -7.66 5.91
CA GLU A 58 -14.17 -8.93 6.47
C GLU A 58 -12.65 -9.01 6.36
N GLU A 59 -12.09 -8.68 5.19
CA GLU A 59 -10.63 -8.62 4.97
C GLU A 59 -9.98 -7.63 5.91
N TYR A 60 -10.55 -6.42 6.03
CA TYR A 60 -10.01 -5.40 6.91
C TYR A 60 -10.14 -5.77 8.40
N THR A 61 -11.23 -6.42 8.79
CA THR A 61 -11.43 -6.88 10.18
C THR A 61 -10.44 -7.98 10.54
N SER A 62 -10.21 -8.94 9.63
CA SER A 62 -9.21 -10.00 9.79
C SER A 62 -7.79 -9.44 9.85
N LEU A 63 -7.48 -8.47 8.99
CA LEU A 63 -6.19 -7.80 9.00
C LEU A 63 -5.93 -7.06 10.32
N ARG A 64 -6.95 -6.34 10.82
CA ARG A 64 -6.88 -5.62 12.09
C ARG A 64 -6.76 -6.52 13.32
N SER A 65 -7.26 -7.76 13.28
CA SER A 65 -7.09 -8.68 14.40
C SER A 65 -5.68 -9.28 14.43
N GLN A 66 -5.00 -9.34 13.29
CA GLN A 66 -3.62 -9.82 13.16
C GLN A 66 -2.59 -8.75 13.53
N ILE A 67 -2.86 -7.50 13.16
CA ILE A 67 -2.01 -6.37 13.55
C ILE A 67 -2.41 -5.97 14.97
N ALA A 68 -1.49 -6.01 15.94
CA ALA A 68 -1.72 -5.63 17.35
C ALA A 68 -1.97 -4.11 17.56
N SER A 69 -2.81 -3.51 16.71
CA SER A 69 -3.19 -2.11 16.73
C SER A 69 -4.31 -1.89 17.74
N SER A 70 -3.96 -1.33 18.90
CA SER A 70 -4.89 -0.95 19.95
C SER A 70 -5.88 0.11 19.46
N ASN A 71 -7.17 -0.23 19.48
CA ASN A 71 -8.34 0.64 19.64
C ASN A 71 -8.22 2.12 19.22
N THR A 72 -8.28 2.41 17.91
CA THR A 72 -8.81 3.70 17.46
C THR A 72 -10.32 3.69 17.67
N ARG A 73 -10.79 4.40 18.71
CA ARG A 73 -12.21 4.61 19.03
C ARG A 73 -12.86 5.45 17.93
N GLY A 74 -13.32 4.77 16.89
CA GLY A 74 -13.90 5.39 15.70
C GLY A 74 -13.54 4.54 14.50
N GLY A 75 -14.41 3.59 14.14
CA GLY A 75 -14.20 2.72 12.99
C GLY A 75 -13.86 3.52 11.73
N THR A 76 -13.04 2.93 10.85
CA THR A 76 -12.65 3.60 9.61
C THR A 76 -13.88 3.89 8.77
N ARG A 77 -14.11 5.18 8.45
CA ARG A 77 -15.29 5.62 7.68
C ARG A 77 -15.31 5.09 6.24
N TYR A 78 -14.16 4.68 5.72
CA TYR A 78 -13.95 4.15 4.39
C TYR A 78 -13.01 2.94 4.46
N MET A 79 -13.21 1.92 3.63
CA MET A 79 -12.26 0.81 3.59
C MET A 79 -10.92 1.29 2.99
N PRO A 80 -9.79 0.75 3.45
CA PRO A 80 -8.50 1.08 2.86
C PRO A 80 -8.37 0.44 1.47
N PHE A 81 -7.60 1.11 0.61
CA PHE A 81 -7.10 0.52 -0.61
C PHE A 81 -5.80 -0.25 -0.31
N ALA A 82 -5.70 -1.44 -0.90
CA ALA A 82 -4.45 -2.17 -1.04
C ALA A 82 -3.85 -1.90 -2.42
N PHE A 83 -2.53 -1.71 -2.45
CA PHE A 83 -1.75 -1.49 -3.66
C PHE A 83 -0.73 -2.61 -3.81
N THR A 84 -0.67 -3.21 -4.99
CA THR A 84 0.41 -4.11 -5.39
C THR A 84 1.67 -3.32 -5.71
N GLU A 85 2.78 -4.00 -5.98
CA GLU A 85 4.01 -3.37 -6.46
C GLU A 85 3.77 -2.42 -7.65
N GLN A 86 3.00 -2.87 -8.63
CA GLN A 86 2.67 -2.05 -9.81
C GLN A 86 1.83 -0.84 -9.42
N GLY A 87 0.90 -0.98 -8.47
CA GLY A 87 0.14 0.14 -7.92
C GLY A 87 1.00 1.16 -7.18
N VAL A 88 1.99 0.69 -6.40
CA VAL A 88 2.96 1.54 -5.69
C VAL A 88 3.84 2.30 -6.69
N ALA A 89 4.32 1.63 -7.74
CA ALA A 89 5.07 2.26 -8.82
C ALA A 89 4.24 3.33 -9.54
N MET A 90 2.94 3.08 -9.77
CA MET A 90 2.05 4.10 -10.34
C MET A 90 1.81 5.27 -9.37
N LEU A 91 1.68 5.01 -8.07
CA LEU A 91 1.56 6.06 -7.06
C LEU A 91 2.76 7.00 -7.04
N SER A 92 3.99 6.48 -7.08
CA SER A 92 5.20 7.32 -7.08
C SER A 92 5.24 8.24 -8.31
N SER A 93 4.82 7.74 -9.48
CA SER A 93 4.71 8.55 -10.71
C SER A 93 3.65 9.66 -10.63
N VAL A 94 2.59 9.45 -9.84
CA VAL A 94 1.48 10.41 -9.70
C VAL A 94 1.79 11.46 -8.64
N LEU A 95 2.44 11.08 -7.54
CA LEU A 95 2.81 12.00 -6.45
C LEU A 95 4.01 12.88 -6.79
N ASN A 96 4.95 12.36 -7.60
CA ASN A 96 6.07 13.11 -8.18
C ASN A 96 6.87 13.95 -7.16
N SER A 97 7.23 13.34 -6.02
CA SER A 97 8.11 13.95 -5.00
C SER A 97 9.36 13.11 -4.82
N ASP A 98 10.48 13.74 -4.44
CA ASP A 98 11.75 13.05 -4.19
C ASP A 98 11.59 11.93 -3.15
N ALA A 99 10.78 12.18 -2.11
CA ALA A 99 10.43 11.18 -1.10
C ALA A 99 9.70 9.98 -1.71
N ALA A 100 8.71 10.21 -2.59
CA ALA A 100 7.98 9.12 -3.23
C ALA A 100 8.86 8.28 -4.17
N ILE A 101 9.85 8.92 -4.82
CA ILE A 101 10.84 8.24 -5.66
C ILE A 101 11.75 7.35 -4.80
N GLU A 102 12.34 7.88 -3.73
CA GLU A 102 13.22 7.14 -2.83
C GLU A 102 12.50 5.93 -2.21
N ILE A 103 11.26 6.13 -1.75
CA ILE A 103 10.47 5.08 -1.12
C ILE A 103 10.09 3.99 -2.12
N ASN A 104 9.76 4.34 -3.36
CA ASN A 104 9.48 3.34 -4.39
C ASN A 104 10.69 2.42 -4.63
N ILE A 105 11.91 2.99 -4.65
CA ILE A 105 13.15 2.22 -4.77
C ILE A 105 13.32 1.29 -3.55
N ASN A 106 13.10 1.80 -2.33
CA ASN A 106 13.24 1.00 -1.13
C ASN A 106 12.17 -0.11 -1.01
N ILE A 107 10.94 0.14 -1.46
CA ILE A 107 9.86 -0.86 -1.52
C ILE A 107 10.23 -2.02 -2.46
N TYR A 108 10.85 -1.72 -3.59
CA TYR A 108 11.35 -2.75 -4.51
C TYR A 108 12.37 -3.66 -3.81
N HIS A 109 13.32 -3.08 -3.07
CA HIS A 109 14.30 -3.84 -2.29
C HIS A 109 13.70 -4.61 -1.11
N ALA A 110 12.59 -4.14 -0.54
CA ALA A 110 11.92 -4.79 0.59
C ALA A 110 11.14 -6.07 0.19
N GLY A 111 10.96 -6.33 -1.10
CA GLY A 111 10.34 -7.59 -1.57
C GLY A 111 8.82 -7.57 -1.62
N LEU A 112 8.21 -6.40 -1.90
CA LEU A 112 6.78 -6.27 -2.22
C LEU A 112 6.40 -7.07 -3.48
N CYS A 113 7.38 -7.37 -4.34
CA CYS A 113 7.20 -8.27 -5.47
C CYS A 113 6.73 -9.65 -4.99
N CYS A 114 5.61 -10.12 -5.55
CA CYS A 114 5.27 -11.54 -5.55
C CYS A 114 6.25 -12.24 -6.49
N CYS A 115 7.45 -12.55 -6.03
CA CYS A 115 8.27 -13.55 -6.72
C CYS A 115 7.48 -14.86 -6.69
N THR A 116 6.84 -15.23 -7.80
CA THR A 116 6.66 -16.66 -8.11
C THR A 116 8.05 -17.17 -8.48
N PRO A 117 8.68 -18.06 -7.70
CA PRO A 117 9.85 -18.76 -8.19
C PRO A 117 9.36 -19.89 -9.10
N THR A 118 9.15 -19.61 -10.38
CA THR A 118 9.10 -20.67 -11.41
C THR A 118 9.53 -20.10 -12.75
N ILE A 119 10.84 -20.10 -12.99
CA ILE A 119 11.36 -20.52 -14.28
C ILE A 119 12.25 -21.72 -13.95
N ASP A 120 11.67 -22.91 -14.06
CA ASP A 120 12.42 -24.14 -14.33
C ASP A 120 12.81 -24.15 -15.82
#